data_AF-A0A1W9WT10-F1
#
_entry.id   AF-A0A1W9WT10-F1
#
_cell.length_a   1.000
_cell.length_b   1.000
_cell.length_c   1.000
_cell.angle_alpha   90.00
_cell.angle_beta   90.00
_cell.angle_gamma   90.00
#
_symmetry.space_group_name_H-M   'P 1'
#
loop_
_entity.id
_entity.type
_entity.pdbx_description
1 polymer ?
#
loop_
_entity_poly.entity_id
_entity_poly.type
_entity_poly.pdbx_seq_one_letter_code
_entity_poly.pdbx_strand_id
1 'polypeptide(L)'
;LSEIHRILLPNGKFLFNPYADSHSSFLSGKLGADDVTIDISGGTLTGVGQIRFTSRREINQFLKTGWKILSIQRKEFTDMTYGSSNIHAEWLVILKCCPKN
;
A
#
# COMPACT_ATOMS: atom_id res chain seq x y z
N LEU A 1 -8.85 -8.18 -0.90
CA LEU A 1 -9.56 -7.34 -1.91
C LEU A 1 -10.79 -8.03 -2.50
N SER A 2 -10.73 -9.33 -2.81
CA SER A 2 -11.90 -10.12 -3.26
C SER A 2 -13.09 -10.02 -2.30
N GLU A 3 -12.84 -10.16 -1.00
CA GLU A 3 -13.91 -10.08 0.00
C GLU A 3 -14.53 -8.69 0.09
N ILE A 4 -13.72 -7.64 -0.02
CA ILE A 4 -14.20 -6.25 -0.08
C ILE A 4 -15.10 -6.06 -1.32
N HIS A 5 -14.69 -6.58 -2.49
CA HIS A 5 -15.51 -6.56 -3.70
C HIS A 5 -16.83 -7.36 -3.52
N ARG A 6 -16.77 -8.50 -2.83
CA ARG A 6 -17.94 -9.35 -2.55
C ARG A 6 -19.00 -8.62 -1.72
N ILE A 7 -18.60 -7.78 -0.76
CA ILE A 7 -19.54 -7.10 0.13
C ILE A 7 -19.91 -5.68 -0.32
N LEU A 8 -19.09 -5.04 -1.17
CA LEU A 8 -19.43 -3.72 -1.68
C LEU A 8 -20.69 -3.76 -2.53
N LEU A 9 -21.52 -2.72 -2.40
CA LEU A 9 -22.63 -2.47 -3.31
C LEU A 9 -22.11 -2.20 -4.73
N PRO A 10 -22.90 -2.53 -5.78
CA PRO A 10 -22.56 -2.15 -7.14
C PRO A 10 -22.24 -0.65 -7.24
N ASN A 11 -21.19 -0.30 -7.97
CA ASN A 11 -20.67 1.08 -8.08
C ASN A 11 -20.12 1.70 -6.78
N GLY A 12 -20.05 0.95 -5.68
CA GLY A 12 -19.44 1.40 -4.43
C GLY A 12 -17.99 1.80 -4.62
N LYS A 13 -17.52 2.74 -3.81
CA LYS A 13 -16.14 3.23 -3.86
C LYS A 13 -15.34 2.70 -2.67
N PHE A 14 -14.07 2.41 -2.89
CA PHE A 14 -13.15 1.93 -1.87
C PHE A 14 -11.84 2.70 -1.96
N LEU A 15 -11.35 3.17 -0.80
CA LEU A 15 -10.02 3.76 -0.67
C LEU A 15 -9.06 2.65 -0.27
N PHE A 16 -8.17 2.28 -1.18
CA PHE A 16 -7.08 1.34 -0.91
C PHE A 16 -5.79 2.13 -0.71
N ASN A 17 -5.25 2.05 0.51
CA ASN A 17 -4.12 2.88 0.93
C ASN A 17 -3.02 2.04 1.61
N PRO A 18 -2.34 1.16 0.86
CA PRO A 18 -1.20 0.39 1.38
C PRO A 18 0.06 1.26 1.47
N TYR A 19 1.01 0.85 2.31
CA TYR A 19 2.36 1.41 2.26
C TYR A 19 3.04 1.12 0.92
N ALA A 20 3.81 2.09 0.43
CA ALA A 20 4.52 1.98 -0.84
C ALA A 20 5.92 1.38 -0.64
N ASP A 21 6.41 0.69 -1.67
CA ASP A 21 7.77 0.15 -1.76
C ASP A 21 8.88 1.20 -1.74
N SER A 22 8.56 2.49 -1.87
CA SER A 22 9.51 3.60 -1.66
C SER A 22 9.64 4.05 -0.20
N HIS A 23 8.91 3.45 0.74
CA HIS A 23 8.98 3.81 2.16
C HIS A 23 10.31 3.35 2.77
N SER A 24 11.01 4.20 3.52
CA SER A 24 12.31 3.84 4.12
C SER A 24 12.28 2.63 5.07
N SER A 25 11.12 2.31 5.66
CA SER A 25 10.94 1.10 6.47
C SER A 25 11.00 -0.19 5.66
N PHE A 26 10.66 -0.15 4.37
CA PHE A 26 10.87 -1.28 3.45
C PHE A 26 12.36 -1.60 3.28
N LEU A 27 13.19 -0.56 3.12
CA LEU A 27 14.63 -0.67 2.88
C LEU A 27 15.45 -1.09 4.11
N SER A 28 14.88 -0.95 5.30
CA SER A 28 15.54 -1.23 6.58
C SER A 28 15.04 -2.49 7.27
N GLY A 29 14.22 -3.29 6.59
CA GLY A 29 13.82 -4.61 7.05
C GLY A 29 14.34 -5.72 6.15
N LYS A 30 13.88 -6.94 6.41
CA LYS A 30 14.17 -8.14 5.62
C LYS A 30 12.88 -8.69 5.02
N LEU A 31 12.96 -9.29 3.84
CA LEU A 31 11.84 -10.01 3.25
C LEU A 31 11.59 -11.31 4.06
N GLY A 32 10.39 -11.43 4.61
CA GLY A 32 9.88 -12.62 5.27
C GLY A 32 8.99 -13.47 4.35
N ALA A 33 8.23 -14.38 4.95
CA ALA A 33 7.20 -15.13 4.22
C ALA A 33 6.08 -14.21 3.69
N ASP A 34 5.32 -14.68 2.71
CA ASP A 34 4.13 -13.96 2.18
C ASP A 34 4.38 -12.51 1.71
N ASP A 35 5.62 -12.24 1.27
CA ASP A 35 6.15 -10.93 0.87
C ASP A 35 5.97 -9.81 1.91
N VAL A 36 5.95 -10.14 3.21
CA VAL A 36 6.02 -9.13 4.27
C VAL A 36 7.47 -8.73 4.54
N THR A 37 7.67 -7.49 4.94
CA THR A 37 8.92 -7.00 5.52
C THR A 37 8.88 -7.18 7.03
N ILE A 38 9.90 -7.84 7.58
CA ILE A 38 10.11 -8.10 9.01
C ILE A 38 11.40 -7.43 9.48
N ASP A 39 11.66 -7.46 10.78
CA ASP A 39 12.88 -6.91 11.39
C ASP A 39 13.20 -5.45 10.97
N ILE A 40 12.17 -4.60 10.83
CA ILE A 40 12.31 -3.21 10.41
C ILE A 40 13.09 -2.42 11.47
N SER A 41 14.29 -1.99 11.13
CA SER A 41 15.19 -1.26 12.04
C SER A 41 15.31 0.25 11.73
N GLY A 42 14.55 0.77 10.76
CA GLY A 42 14.61 2.15 10.33
C GLY A 42 13.32 2.69 9.72
N GLY A 43 13.29 4.00 9.45
CA GLY A 43 12.07 4.69 9.03
C GLY A 43 11.02 4.81 10.14
N THR A 44 9.82 5.25 9.76
CA THR A 44 8.74 5.59 10.71
C THR A 44 7.97 4.38 11.25
N LEU A 45 8.23 3.15 10.77
CA LEU A 45 7.54 1.92 11.18
C LEU A 45 8.45 0.95 11.97
N THR A 46 9.50 1.45 12.61
CA THR A 46 10.39 0.65 13.46
C THR A 46 9.61 0.02 14.61
N GLY A 47 9.75 -1.29 14.80
CA GLY A 47 9.10 -2.03 15.90
C GLY A 47 7.61 -2.37 15.70
N VAL A 48 7.02 -2.07 14.54
CA VAL A 48 5.58 -2.30 14.25
C VAL A 48 5.28 -3.76 13.87
N GLY A 49 6.30 -4.62 13.78
CA GLY A 49 6.17 -6.02 13.40
C GLY A 49 6.29 -6.23 11.89
N GLN A 50 5.45 -7.11 11.33
CA GLN A 50 5.49 -7.45 9.91
C GLN A 50 4.58 -6.54 9.07
N ILE A 51 5.10 -5.98 7.98
CA ILE A 51 4.37 -5.05 7.12
C ILE A 51 4.57 -5.40 5.65
N ARG A 52 3.50 -5.40 4.86
CA ARG A 52 3.62 -5.51 3.39
C ARG A 52 3.75 -4.12 2.78
N PHE A 53 4.82 -3.89 2.04
CA PHE A 53 4.99 -2.71 1.19
C PHE A 53 4.67 -3.08 -0.25
N THR A 54 3.83 -2.29 -0.89
CA THR A 54 3.26 -2.64 -2.20
C THR A 54 3.90 -1.80 -3.30
N SER A 55 4.26 -2.45 -4.41
CA SER A 55 4.73 -1.78 -5.63
C SER A 55 3.60 -1.35 -6.55
N ARG A 56 3.88 -0.42 -7.46
CA ARG A 56 2.93 -0.02 -8.52
C ARG A 56 2.45 -1.22 -9.35
N ARG A 57 3.36 -2.18 -9.60
CA ARG A 57 3.10 -3.40 -10.36
C ARG A 57 2.11 -4.31 -9.64
N GLU A 58 2.31 -4.55 -8.36
CA GLU A 58 1.40 -5.36 -7.54
C GLU A 58 0.02 -4.73 -7.44
N ILE A 59 -0.08 -3.40 -7.30
CA ILE A 59 -1.38 -2.70 -7.33
C ILE A 59 -2.15 -3.01 -8.62
N ASN A 60 -1.47 -3.00 -9.77
CA ASN A 60 -2.10 -3.37 -11.04
C ASN A 60 -2.56 -4.84 -11.05
N GLN A 61 -1.80 -5.74 -10.44
CA GLN A 61 -2.15 -7.17 -10.37
C GLN A 61 -3.35 -7.39 -9.45
N PHE A 62 -3.33 -6.83 -8.24
CA PHE A 62 -4.39 -6.93 -7.24
C PHE A 62 -5.73 -6.39 -7.72
N LEU A 63 -5.70 -5.38 -8.57
CA LEU A 63 -6.88 -4.63 -9.02
C LEU A 63 -7.27 -4.92 -10.47
N LYS A 64 -6.67 -5.96 -11.08
CA LYS A 64 -6.90 -6.34 -12.48
C LYS A 64 -8.36 -6.73 -12.77
N THR A 65 -9.07 -7.27 -11.77
CA THR A 65 -10.42 -7.83 -11.94
C THR A 65 -11.37 -7.28 -10.89
N GLY A 66 -12.60 -6.93 -11.31
CA GLY A 66 -13.67 -6.45 -10.42
C GLY A 66 -13.55 -4.97 -10.02
N TRP A 67 -12.48 -4.28 -10.39
CA TRP A 67 -12.26 -2.89 -9.98
C TRP A 67 -12.02 -1.98 -11.18
N LYS A 68 -12.59 -0.79 -11.13
CA LYS A 68 -12.17 0.35 -11.95
C LYS A 68 -11.35 1.30 -11.08
N ILE A 69 -10.10 1.56 -11.46
CA ILE A 69 -9.27 2.57 -10.83
C ILE A 69 -9.79 3.95 -11.24
N LEU A 70 -10.20 4.77 -10.27
CA LEU A 70 -10.62 6.16 -10.49
C LEU A 70 -9.46 7.14 -10.29
N SER A 71 -8.57 6.85 -9.34
CA SER A 71 -7.38 7.64 -9.07
C SER A 71 -6.30 6.75 -8.47
N ILE A 72 -5.04 7.07 -8.77
CA ILE A 72 -3.88 6.46 -8.13
C ILE A 72 -2.80 7.51 -7.94
N GLN A 73 -2.31 7.62 -6.72
CA GLN A 73 -1.23 8.52 -6.33
C GLN A 73 -0.26 7.78 -5.44
N ARG A 74 1.04 8.05 -5.56
CA ARG A 74 2.01 7.76 -4.51
C ARG A 74 2.23 9.04 -3.74
N LYS A 75 2.10 9.00 -2.42
CA LYS A 75 2.41 10.13 -1.54
C LYS A 75 3.66 9.77 -0.76
N GLU A 76 4.59 10.71 -0.74
CA GLU A 76 5.85 10.60 -0.02
C GLU A 76 5.99 11.82 0.85
N PHE A 77 6.29 11.60 2.12
CA PHE A 77 6.53 12.62 3.12
C PHE A 77 7.94 12.42 3.66
N THR A 78 8.74 13.48 3.62
CA THR A 78 10.05 13.51 4.26
C THR A 78 9.98 14.52 5.39
N ASP A 79 10.29 14.09 6.60
CA ASP A 79 10.43 14.99 7.73
C ASP A 79 11.82 15.63 7.68
N MET A 80 11.86 16.96 7.47
CA MET A 80 13.10 17.73 7.37
C MET A 80 13.53 18.33 8.72
N THR A 81 12.79 18.06 9.81
CA THR A 81 13.11 18.62 11.13
C THR A 81 14.32 17.96 11.77
N TYR A 82 14.57 16.69 11.47
CA TYR A 82 15.74 15.93 11.90
C TYR A 82 16.56 15.55 10.67
N GLY A 83 17.89 15.48 10.79
CA GLY A 83 18.79 15.14 9.67
C GLY A 83 18.62 13.74 9.08
N SER A 84 17.59 12.98 9.47
CA SER A 84 17.24 11.70 8.86
C SER A 84 16.39 11.92 7.61
N SER A 85 16.87 11.47 6.46
CA SER A 85 16.15 11.47 5.18
C SER A 85 15.09 10.36 5.07
N ASN A 86 14.39 10.06 6.16
CA ASN A 86 13.38 9.01 6.17
C ASN A 86 12.16 9.44 5.35
N ILE A 87 11.79 8.59 4.41
CA ILE A 87 10.61 8.74 3.56
C ILE A 87 9.51 7.87 4.13
N HIS A 88 8.40 8.49 4.53
CA HIS A 88 7.13 7.82 4.72
C HIS A 88 6.39 7.79 3.38
N ALA A 89 6.06 6.61 2.87
CA ALA A 89 5.45 6.47 1.57
C ALA A 89 4.22 5.56 1.60
N GLU A 90 3.17 6.01 0.93
CA GLU A 90 1.90 5.31 0.80
C GLU A 90 1.34 5.46 -0.61
N TRP A 91 0.54 4.48 -1.03
CA TRP A 91 -0.31 4.64 -2.19
C TRP A 91 -1.67 5.15 -1.76
N LEU A 92 -2.27 6.03 -2.53
CA LEU A 92 -3.67 6.42 -2.38
C LEU A 92 -4.41 6.03 -3.65
N VAL A 93 -5.17 4.93 -3.59
CA VAL A 93 -5.90 4.38 -4.74
C VAL A 93 -7.39 4.46 -4.48
N ILE A 94 -8.10 5.21 -5.33
CA ILE A 94 -9.56 5.26 -5.29
C ILE A 94 -10.10 4.28 -6.32
N LEU A 95 -10.91 3.35 -5.85
CA LEU A 95 -11.48 2.28 -6.63
C LEU A 95 -12.99 2.39 -6.70
N LYS A 96 -13.55 1.92 -7.81
CA LYS A 96 -14.98 1.69 -7.98
C LYS A 96 -15.22 0.20 -8.24
N CYS A 97 -16.09 -0.41 -7.45
CA CYS A 97 -16.52 -1.80 -7.65
C CYS A 97 -17.27 -1.92 -8.97
N CYS A 98 -16.82 -2.82 -9.83
CA CYS A 98 -17.56 -3.21 -11.02
C CYS A 98 -18.83 -3.99 -10.62
N PRO A 99 -19.89 -3.97 -11.43
CA PRO A 99 -21.05 -4.83 -11.22
C PRO A 99 -20.63 -6.30 -11.14
N LYS A 100 -21.31 -7.07 -10.29
CA LYS A 100 -21.18 -8.53 -10.26
C LYS A 100 -22.02 -9.05 -11.44
N ASN A 101 -21.39 -9.83 -12.32
CA ASN A 101 -22.11 -10.55 -13.38
C ASN A 101 -23.09 -11.55 -12.76
#